data_AF-A0A974GVC8-F1
#
_entry.id   AF-A0A974GVC8-F1
#
_cell.length_a   1.000
_cell.length_b   1.000
_cell.length_c   1.000
_cell.angle_alpha   90.00
_cell.angle_beta   90.00
_cell.angle_gamma   90.00
#
_symmetry.space_group_name_H-M   'P 1'
#
loop_
_entity.id
_entity.type
_entity.pdbx_description
1 polymer ?
#
loop_
_entity_poly.entity_id
_entity_poly.type
_entity_poly.pdbx_seq_one_letter_code
_entity_poly.pdbx_strand_id
1 'polypeptide(L)'
;MYKYILLIVLMLTIFSGCNNLKLEDESEATLNNTNTENENTDTLFDENLEDNSLENNNEESKLYSDLEDAISNAIIENNIGRYTEGEYQTESHVNLLIDENDDVVTVYTMALYTEYTFKAKLLKNVSEGHYPVAITFLKKDSYYSLIEYWRPLGGNEYANSIRGRFPESTWDKALDTQQFIESQLKETEKKALDYFTKE
;
A
#
# COMPACT_ATOMS: atom_id res chain seq x y z
N MET A 1 2.78 -5.45 44.05
CA MET A 1 1.33 -5.74 44.12
C MET A 1 0.75 -5.51 42.73
N TYR A 2 0.46 -6.60 42.01
CA TYR A 2 -0.13 -6.56 40.68
C TYR A 2 -1.57 -6.06 40.72
N LYS A 3 -1.96 -5.23 39.75
CA LYS A 3 -3.29 -5.27 39.11
C LYS A 3 -3.30 -4.38 37.86
N TYR A 4 -2.67 -4.86 36.80
CA TYR A 4 -3.02 -4.48 35.43
C TYR A 4 -4.46 -4.96 35.18
N ILE A 5 -5.40 -4.04 34.98
CA ILE A 5 -6.73 -4.37 34.47
C ILE A 5 -6.66 -4.30 32.95
N LEU A 6 -6.43 -5.47 32.38
CA LEU A 6 -6.64 -5.82 30.99
C LEU A 6 -8.16 -5.85 30.73
N LEU A 7 -8.67 -4.95 29.89
CA LEU A 7 -10.08 -4.91 29.53
C LEU A 7 -10.25 -5.50 28.11
N ILE A 8 -10.35 -6.82 28.05
CA ILE A 8 -10.75 -7.57 26.85
C ILE A 8 -12.28 -7.54 26.78
N VAL A 9 -12.84 -6.87 25.79
CA VAL A 9 -14.27 -6.99 25.44
C VAL A 9 -14.40 -8.09 24.40
N LEU A 10 -14.71 -9.30 24.88
CA LEU A 10 -15.09 -10.45 24.08
C LEU A 10 -16.62 -10.47 23.97
N MET A 11 -17.19 -10.01 22.86
CA MET A 11 -18.61 -10.18 22.55
C MET A 11 -18.78 -11.41 21.65
N LEU A 12 -19.07 -12.54 22.29
CA LEU A 12 -19.48 -13.79 21.65
C LEU A 12 -20.92 -13.68 21.14
N THR A 13 -21.08 -13.99 19.85
CA THR A 13 -22.36 -14.17 19.16
C THR A 13 -22.95 -15.53 19.48
N ILE A 14 -24.15 -15.58 20.08
CA ILE A 14 -25.06 -16.73 19.94
C ILE A 14 -26.51 -16.25 20.08
N PHE A 15 -27.34 -16.47 19.07
CA PHE A 15 -28.67 -17.08 19.20
C PHE A 15 -29.16 -17.47 17.80
N SER A 16 -29.09 -18.77 17.50
CA SER A 16 -29.88 -19.39 16.44
C SER A 16 -31.02 -20.20 17.08
N GLY A 17 -32.24 -19.96 16.62
CA GLY A 17 -33.21 -21.04 16.36
C GLY A 17 -34.47 -21.12 17.23
N CYS A 18 -35.60 -21.32 16.50
CA CYS A 18 -36.96 -21.75 16.86
C CYS A 18 -38.01 -20.62 16.94
N ASN A 19 -39.17 -20.62 16.28
CA ASN A 19 -39.87 -21.59 15.42
C ASN A 19 -40.94 -20.89 14.54
N ASN A 20 -41.38 -21.63 13.50
CA ASN A 20 -42.46 -21.38 12.54
C ASN A 20 -43.76 -20.73 13.06
N LEU A 21 -44.33 -19.84 12.25
CA LEU A 21 -45.78 -19.73 12.01
C LEU A 21 -46.00 -19.23 10.58
N LYS A 22 -46.69 -20.06 9.80
CA LYS A 22 -47.08 -19.86 8.39
C LYS A 22 -48.51 -19.35 8.38
N LEU A 23 -48.80 -18.27 7.65
CA LEU A 23 -50.13 -17.96 7.13
C LEU A 23 -49.95 -17.40 5.72
N GLU A 24 -50.38 -18.20 4.75
CA GLU A 24 -50.66 -17.82 3.37
C GLU A 24 -51.90 -16.92 3.36
N ASP A 25 -51.93 -15.92 2.48
CA ASP A 25 -53.04 -15.83 1.54
C ASP A 25 -52.61 -15.15 0.23
N GLU A 26 -53.14 -15.72 -0.84
CA GLU A 26 -52.80 -15.54 -2.24
C GLU A 26 -53.44 -14.28 -2.85
N SER A 27 -52.79 -13.68 -3.85
CA SER A 27 -53.46 -13.48 -5.14
C SER A 27 -52.44 -13.31 -6.26
N GLU A 28 -52.51 -14.27 -7.19
CA GLU A 28 -51.93 -14.34 -8.52
C GLU A 28 -52.32 -13.08 -9.35
N ALA A 29 -51.70 -12.73 -10.49
CA ALA A 29 -51.27 -13.60 -11.58
C ALA A 29 -50.39 -12.87 -12.61
N THR A 30 -49.35 -13.60 -13.07
CA THR A 30 -48.81 -13.78 -14.45
C THR A 30 -48.68 -12.61 -15.42
N LEU A 31 -47.45 -12.31 -15.90
CA LEU A 31 -46.70 -12.95 -17.01
C LEU A 31 -47.06 -12.35 -18.38
N ASN A 32 -46.06 -11.85 -19.13
CA ASN A 32 -45.70 -12.39 -20.45
C ASN A 32 -44.54 -11.62 -21.10
N ASN A 33 -43.53 -12.42 -21.44
CA ASN A 33 -42.46 -12.14 -22.39
C ASN A 33 -42.98 -12.46 -23.81
N THR A 34 -42.75 -11.57 -24.77
CA THR A 34 -42.80 -11.89 -26.20
C THR A 34 -41.71 -11.11 -26.93
N ASN A 35 -40.75 -11.84 -27.51
CA ASN A 35 -40.05 -11.40 -28.72
C ASN A 35 -41.07 -11.26 -29.86
N THR A 36 -40.88 -10.34 -30.80
CA THR A 36 -40.44 -10.59 -32.21
C THR A 36 -40.64 -9.30 -33.05
N GLU A 37 -39.73 -9.11 -34.02
CA GLU A 37 -39.85 -8.37 -35.30
C GLU A 37 -39.39 -6.89 -35.39
N ASN A 38 -38.17 -6.80 -35.93
CA ASN A 38 -37.57 -5.81 -36.82
C ASN A 38 -38.52 -5.13 -37.82
N GLU A 39 -38.43 -3.80 -37.95
CA GLU A 39 -38.32 -3.12 -39.25
C GLU A 39 -37.68 -1.72 -39.09
N ASN A 40 -36.56 -1.52 -39.79
CA ASN A 40 -35.83 -0.27 -40.00
C ASN A 40 -36.68 0.81 -40.72
N THR A 41 -36.49 2.09 -40.38
CA THR A 41 -36.12 3.15 -41.36
C THR A 41 -35.62 4.43 -40.67
N ASP A 42 -34.43 4.85 -41.10
CA ASP A 42 -33.94 6.22 -41.33
C ASP A 42 -33.69 7.22 -40.18
N THR A 43 -32.39 7.27 -39.83
CA THR A 43 -31.50 8.44 -39.81
C THR A 43 -31.94 9.72 -39.09
N LEU A 44 -31.28 9.98 -37.95
CA LEU A 44 -30.79 11.31 -37.58
C LEU A 44 -29.38 11.14 -37.02
N PHE A 45 -28.41 11.73 -37.72
CA PHE A 45 -27.02 11.89 -37.28
C PHE A 45 -27.00 12.76 -36.02
N ASP A 46 -26.32 12.30 -34.97
CA ASP A 46 -25.84 13.17 -33.90
C ASP A 46 -24.37 12.82 -33.63
N GLU A 47 -23.48 13.64 -34.20
CA GLU A 47 -22.06 13.66 -33.89
C GLU A 47 -21.89 14.28 -32.51
N ASN A 48 -21.57 13.47 -31.50
CA ASN A 48 -20.82 13.91 -30.33
C ASN A 48 -20.17 12.71 -29.64
N LEU A 49 -19.09 12.22 -30.27
CA LEU A 49 -17.99 11.53 -29.60
C LEU A 49 -17.13 12.61 -28.94
N GLU A 50 -17.53 13.06 -27.75
CA GLU A 50 -16.58 13.70 -26.85
C GLU A 50 -15.81 12.59 -26.12
N ASP A 51 -14.69 12.26 -26.75
CA ASP A 51 -13.46 11.76 -26.17
C ASP A 51 -13.26 12.33 -24.76
N ASN A 52 -13.68 11.57 -23.74
CA ASN A 52 -13.28 11.83 -22.37
C ASN A 52 -11.85 11.31 -22.25
N SER A 53 -10.95 12.13 -22.80
CA SER A 53 -9.52 11.94 -22.80
C SER A 53 -9.07 11.44 -21.44
N LEU A 54 -8.35 10.32 -21.49
CA LEU A 54 -7.50 9.86 -20.42
C LEU A 54 -6.65 11.08 -20.01
N GLU A 55 -6.90 11.61 -18.81
CA GLU A 55 -5.93 12.45 -18.13
C GLU A 55 -4.68 11.59 -17.93
N ASN A 56 -3.82 11.59 -18.94
CA ASN A 56 -2.42 11.24 -18.80
C ASN A 56 -1.84 12.32 -17.87
N ASN A 57 -2.00 12.07 -16.58
CA ASN A 57 -1.13 12.61 -15.56
C ASN A 57 0.26 12.04 -15.84
N ASN A 58 0.94 12.63 -16.84
CA ASN A 58 2.37 12.52 -17.01
C ASN A 58 2.99 13.20 -15.78
N GLU A 59 2.94 12.52 -14.64
CA GLU A 59 3.89 12.78 -13.58
C GLU A 59 5.26 12.51 -14.19
N GLU A 60 6.00 13.59 -14.46
CA GLU A 60 7.35 13.53 -14.96
C GLU A 60 8.15 12.61 -14.01
N SER A 61 8.69 11.51 -14.53
CA SER A 61 9.38 10.52 -13.70
C SER A 61 10.57 11.18 -13.03
N LYS A 62 10.57 11.25 -11.70
CA LYS A 62 11.67 11.84 -10.93
C LYS A 62 12.96 11.07 -11.18
N LEU A 63 14.04 11.81 -11.43
CA LEU A 63 15.35 11.27 -11.80
C LEU A 63 16.34 11.47 -10.66
N TYR A 64 17.10 10.42 -10.33
CA TYR A 64 18.12 10.44 -9.28
C TYR A 64 19.45 9.95 -9.84
N SER A 65 20.55 10.65 -9.54
CA SER A 65 21.90 10.21 -9.92
C SER A 65 22.50 9.18 -8.95
N ASP A 66 21.89 8.99 -7.78
CA ASP A 66 22.30 8.06 -6.74
C ASP A 66 21.16 7.07 -6.45
N LEU A 67 21.50 5.78 -6.30
CA LEU A 67 20.51 4.72 -6.11
C LEU A 67 19.90 4.78 -4.71
N GLU A 68 20.68 5.11 -3.67
CA GLU A 68 20.17 5.20 -2.30
C GLU A 68 19.20 6.38 -2.17
N ASP A 69 19.49 7.51 -2.82
CA ASP A 69 18.53 8.62 -2.92
C ASP A 69 17.24 8.19 -3.65
N ALA A 70 17.35 7.42 -4.73
CA ALA A 70 16.20 6.90 -5.47
C ALA A 70 15.34 5.95 -4.59
N ILE A 71 15.97 5.05 -3.85
CA ILE A 71 15.32 4.12 -2.91
C ILE A 71 14.60 4.91 -1.81
N SER A 72 15.32 5.81 -1.14
CA SER A 72 14.80 6.62 -0.03
C SER A 72 13.55 7.38 -0.47
N ASN A 73 13.63 8.07 -1.61
CA ASN A 73 12.48 8.81 -2.12
C ASN A 73 11.33 7.90 -2.54
N ALA A 74 11.61 6.76 -3.20
CA ALA A 74 10.56 5.83 -3.59
C ALA A 74 9.79 5.31 -2.37
N ILE A 75 10.48 5.06 -1.24
CA ILE A 75 9.85 4.68 0.03
C ILE A 75 9.01 5.82 0.59
N ILE A 76 9.52 7.06 0.64
CA ILE A 76 8.75 8.20 1.16
C ILE A 76 7.50 8.46 0.31
N GLU A 77 7.66 8.59 -1.01
CA GLU A 77 6.57 8.97 -1.93
C GLU A 77 5.48 7.89 -2.02
N ASN A 78 5.83 6.61 -1.91
CA ASN A 78 4.83 5.55 -1.90
C ASN A 78 4.03 5.45 -0.60
N ASN A 79 4.50 6.07 0.50
CA ASN A 79 3.86 5.93 1.81
C ASN A 79 3.27 7.24 2.34
N ILE A 80 3.70 8.39 1.83
CA ILE A 80 3.16 9.70 2.22
C ILE A 80 1.67 9.82 1.92
N GLY A 81 0.96 10.52 2.81
CA GLY A 81 -0.47 10.80 2.65
C GLY A 81 -1.39 9.59 2.88
N ARG A 82 -0.83 8.42 3.21
CA ARG A 82 -1.62 7.24 3.63
C ARG A 82 -2.20 7.40 5.04
N TYR A 83 -1.66 8.34 5.81
CA TYR A 83 -2.09 8.65 7.17
C TYR A 83 -2.14 10.18 7.33
N THR A 84 -3.17 10.68 8.01
CA THR A 84 -3.22 12.08 8.45
C THR A 84 -2.52 12.20 9.80
N GLU A 85 -1.65 13.21 9.95
CA GLU A 85 -1.12 13.80 11.20
C GLU A 85 0.40 13.68 11.50
N GLY A 86 1.26 13.31 10.56
CA GLY A 86 2.72 13.51 10.67
C GLY A 86 3.19 14.89 10.22
N GLU A 87 4.03 15.57 11.00
CA GLU A 87 4.69 16.84 10.60
C GLU A 87 5.97 16.60 9.79
N TYR A 88 6.61 15.43 9.96
CA TYR A 88 7.82 15.05 9.25
C TYR A 88 7.85 13.55 8.93
N GLN A 89 8.07 13.22 7.67
CA GLN A 89 8.20 11.86 7.17
C GLN A 89 9.66 11.44 7.13
N THR A 90 9.94 10.21 7.55
CA THR A 90 11.27 9.60 7.49
C THR A 90 11.19 8.17 6.98
N GLU A 91 12.32 7.68 6.50
CA GLU A 91 12.49 6.28 6.17
C GLU A 91 13.84 5.77 6.69
N SER A 92 13.93 4.44 6.81
CA SER A 92 15.18 3.70 6.91
C SER A 92 14.99 2.39 6.14
N HIS A 93 16.04 1.90 5.50
CA HIS A 93 15.98 0.68 4.71
C HIS A 93 17.25 -0.16 4.83
N VAL A 94 17.11 -1.47 4.60
CA VAL A 94 18.23 -2.42 4.57
C VAL A 94 18.10 -3.28 3.32
N ASN A 95 19.01 -3.06 2.36
CA ASN A 95 19.03 -3.80 1.11
C ASN A 95 19.37 -5.27 1.38
N LEU A 96 18.41 -6.16 1.07
CA LEU A 96 18.57 -7.62 1.19
C LEU A 96 19.31 -8.18 -0.03
N LEU A 97 18.99 -7.64 -1.21
CA LEU A 97 19.62 -7.93 -2.48
C LEU A 97 19.39 -6.75 -3.45
N ILE A 98 20.40 -6.46 -4.26
CA ILE A 98 20.28 -5.61 -5.45
C ILE A 98 20.51 -6.51 -6.66
N ASP A 99 19.49 -6.62 -7.51
CA ASP A 99 19.54 -7.37 -8.76
C ASP A 99 19.63 -6.36 -9.91
N GLU A 100 20.82 -6.23 -10.48
CA GLU A 100 21.12 -5.25 -11.52
C GLU A 100 21.29 -5.96 -12.87
N ASN A 101 20.43 -5.60 -13.82
CA ASN A 101 20.53 -5.92 -15.24
C ASN A 101 20.87 -4.63 -16.02
N ASP A 102 21.24 -4.74 -17.30
CA ASP A 102 21.79 -3.63 -18.11
C ASP A 102 21.07 -2.28 -17.90
N ASP A 103 19.75 -2.24 -18.13
CA ASP A 103 18.95 -1.01 -18.06
C ASP A 103 18.00 -0.97 -16.85
N VAL A 104 17.98 -2.01 -16.01
CA VAL A 104 16.99 -2.14 -14.92
C VAL A 104 17.65 -2.65 -13.66
N VAL A 105 17.36 -1.99 -12.54
CA VAL A 105 17.77 -2.43 -11.21
C VAL A 105 16.53 -2.72 -10.37
N THR A 106 16.49 -3.90 -9.74
CA THR A 106 15.48 -4.26 -8.74
C THR A 106 16.14 -4.37 -7.38
N VAL A 107 15.68 -3.57 -6.44
CA VAL A 107 16.16 -3.55 -5.06
C VAL A 107 15.13 -4.26 -4.18
N TYR A 108 15.54 -5.37 -3.58
CA TYR A 108 14.77 -6.08 -2.57
C TYR A 108 15.25 -5.59 -1.20
N THR A 109 14.42 -4.85 -0.48
CA THR A 109 14.85 -4.14 0.73
C THR A 109 13.83 -4.27 1.85
N MET A 110 14.32 -4.34 3.10
CA MET A 110 13.47 -4.19 4.27
C MET A 110 13.26 -2.70 4.53
N ALA A 111 12.06 -2.18 4.27
CA ALA A 111 11.77 -0.75 4.43
C ALA A 111 10.99 -0.46 5.72
N LEU A 112 11.39 0.60 6.40
CA LEU A 112 10.65 1.29 7.44
C LEU A 112 10.30 2.69 6.95
N TYR A 113 9.02 3.00 6.90
CA TYR A 113 8.49 4.35 6.75
C TYR A 113 7.87 4.78 8.08
N THR A 114 8.14 6.00 8.52
CA THR A 114 7.57 6.55 9.76
C THR A 114 7.24 8.02 9.60
N GLU A 115 6.20 8.47 10.29
CA GLU A 115 5.90 9.90 10.42
C GLU A 115 5.93 10.31 11.88
N TYR A 116 6.48 11.50 12.10
CA TYR A 116 6.67 12.06 13.43
C TYR A 116 5.98 13.42 13.58
N THR A 117 5.53 13.70 14.79
CA THR A 117 5.15 15.05 15.25
C THR A 117 6.00 15.43 16.45
N PHE A 118 6.24 16.73 16.65
CA PHE A 118 6.99 17.25 17.78
C PHE A 118 6.16 18.29 18.54
N LYS A 119 5.54 17.86 19.64
CA LYS A 119 4.66 18.72 20.45
C LYS A 119 5.08 18.70 21.91
N ALA A 120 5.08 19.88 22.54
CA ALA A 120 5.47 20.04 23.94
C ALA A 120 6.85 19.43 24.27
N LYS A 121 7.82 19.56 23.35
CA LYS A 121 9.17 19.01 23.44
C LYS A 121 9.26 17.48 23.46
N LEU A 122 8.22 16.80 22.97
CA LEU A 122 8.18 15.34 22.84
C LEU A 122 8.01 14.97 21.38
N LEU A 123 8.95 14.16 20.88
CA LEU A 123 8.81 13.47 19.60
C LEU A 123 7.81 12.32 19.76
N LYS A 124 6.90 12.18 18.81
CA LYS A 124 5.93 11.07 18.77
C LYS A 124 5.90 10.49 17.36
N ASN A 125 6.10 9.18 17.24
CA ASN A 125 5.74 8.42 16.05
C ASN A 125 4.21 8.34 15.99
N VAL A 126 3.62 8.76 14.86
CA VAL A 126 2.16 8.83 14.65
C VAL A 126 1.69 7.93 13.52
N SER A 127 2.60 7.39 12.73
CA SER A 127 2.33 6.58 11.54
C SER A 127 3.58 5.76 11.22
N GLU A 128 3.39 4.48 10.90
CA GLU A 128 4.48 3.56 10.60
C GLU A 128 4.06 2.49 9.57
N GLY A 129 4.96 2.18 8.65
CA GLY A 129 4.85 1.05 7.74
C GLY A 129 6.18 0.30 7.67
N HIS A 130 6.18 -0.97 8.06
CA HIS A 130 7.38 -1.81 8.11
C HIS A 130 7.13 -3.13 7.38
N TYR A 131 7.67 -3.26 6.17
CA TYR A 131 7.51 -4.45 5.32
C TYR A 131 8.63 -4.57 4.27
N PRO A 132 8.97 -5.79 3.84
CA PRO A 132 9.88 -5.98 2.72
C PRO A 132 9.25 -5.45 1.44
N VAL A 133 10.00 -4.72 0.63
CA VAL A 133 9.54 -4.17 -0.66
C VAL A 133 10.49 -4.54 -1.78
N ALA A 134 9.96 -4.63 -3.00
CA ALA A 134 10.75 -4.73 -4.22
C ALA A 134 10.55 -3.45 -5.01
N ILE A 135 11.64 -2.71 -5.24
CA ILE A 135 11.62 -1.42 -5.92
C ILE A 135 12.41 -1.56 -7.21
N THR A 136 11.73 -1.36 -8.34
CA THR A 136 12.32 -1.50 -9.67
C THR A 136 12.54 -0.13 -10.27
N PHE A 137 13.75 0.14 -10.74
CA PHE A 137 14.11 1.39 -11.40
C PHE A 137 14.61 1.14 -12.83
N LEU A 138 14.31 2.06 -13.74
CA LEU A 138 14.99 2.18 -15.03
C LEU A 138 16.29 2.95 -14.81
N LYS A 139 17.40 2.39 -15.29
CA LYS A 139 18.71 3.03 -15.33
C LYS A 139 18.94 3.58 -16.73
N LYS A 140 18.94 4.90 -16.88
CA LYS A 140 19.16 5.58 -18.17
C LYS A 140 19.97 6.85 -17.98
N ASP A 141 20.98 7.05 -18.83
CA ASP A 141 21.83 8.26 -18.83
C ASP A 141 22.46 8.57 -17.44
N SER A 142 22.78 7.52 -16.67
CA SER A 142 23.27 7.59 -15.27
C SER A 142 22.23 8.06 -14.23
N TYR A 143 20.94 8.04 -14.58
CA TYR A 143 19.84 8.32 -13.66
C TYR A 143 18.99 7.07 -13.40
N TYR A 144 18.40 7.02 -12.21
CA TYR A 144 17.38 6.07 -11.81
C TYR A 144 16.01 6.75 -11.83
N SER A 145 15.03 6.10 -12.45
CA SER A 145 13.61 6.49 -12.42
C SER A 145 12.78 5.31 -11.96
N LEU A 146 11.80 5.56 -11.08
CA LEU A 146 10.94 4.51 -10.53
C LEU A 146 10.07 3.90 -11.63
N ILE A 147 10.14 2.57 -11.79
CA ILE A 147 9.22 1.78 -12.63
C ILE A 147 8.11 1.19 -11.76
N GLU A 148 8.47 0.61 -10.61
CA GLU A 148 7.53 -0.12 -9.76
C GLU A 148 7.95 -0.05 -8.30
N TYR A 149 6.96 0.14 -7.42
CA TYR A 149 7.09 -0.05 -5.98
C TYR A 149 6.12 -1.14 -5.54
N TRP A 150 6.64 -2.35 -5.33
CA TRP A 150 5.85 -3.51 -4.92
C TRP A 150 5.87 -3.68 -3.40
N ARG A 151 4.70 -3.98 -2.82
CA ARG A 151 4.52 -4.32 -1.40
C ARG A 151 3.83 -5.68 -1.22
N PRO A 152 4.08 -6.38 -0.11
CA PRO A 152 3.42 -7.65 0.17
C PRO A 152 1.93 -7.45 0.46
N LEU A 153 1.15 -8.50 0.19
CA LEU A 153 -0.25 -8.57 0.57
C LEU A 153 -0.38 -8.73 2.09
N GLY A 154 -1.53 -8.35 2.65
CA GLY A 154 -1.82 -8.51 4.07
C GLY A 154 -2.35 -9.91 4.43
N GLY A 155 -2.38 -10.19 5.73
CA GLY A 155 -3.03 -11.38 6.28
C GLY A 155 -2.38 -12.69 5.83
N ASN A 156 -3.22 -13.68 5.50
CA ASN A 156 -2.77 -15.04 5.17
C ASN A 156 -1.88 -15.09 3.91
N GLU A 157 -1.98 -14.10 3.02
CA GLU A 157 -1.19 -14.05 1.78
C GLU A 157 0.16 -13.36 1.94
N TYR A 158 0.49 -12.82 3.12
CA TYR A 158 1.74 -12.09 3.34
C TYR A 158 2.97 -12.91 2.93
N ALA A 159 3.13 -14.11 3.48
CA ALA A 159 4.29 -14.95 3.20
C ALA A 159 4.31 -15.47 1.75
N ASN A 160 3.15 -15.81 1.19
CA ASN A 160 3.05 -16.29 -0.20
C ASN A 160 3.39 -15.19 -1.21
N SER A 161 2.91 -13.97 -0.98
CA SER A 161 3.22 -12.82 -1.83
C SER A 161 4.72 -12.51 -1.86
N ILE A 162 5.41 -12.60 -0.71
CA ILE A 162 6.87 -12.44 -0.63
C ILE A 162 7.56 -13.55 -1.41
N ARG A 163 7.22 -14.82 -1.19
CA ARG A 163 7.85 -15.94 -1.91
C ARG A 163 7.62 -15.91 -3.43
N GLY A 164 6.50 -15.33 -3.87
CA GLY A 164 6.19 -15.14 -5.28
C GLY A 164 6.93 -14.00 -5.96
N ARG A 165 7.49 -13.05 -5.19
CA ARG A 165 8.16 -11.85 -5.72
C ARG A 165 9.66 -11.79 -5.42
N PHE A 166 10.09 -12.26 -4.26
CA PHE A 166 11.47 -12.14 -3.78
C PHE A 166 12.31 -13.35 -4.22
N PRO A 167 13.61 -13.16 -4.51
CA PRO A 167 14.54 -14.26 -4.71
C PRO A 167 14.64 -15.15 -3.47
N GLU A 168 14.70 -16.46 -3.67
CA GLU A 168 14.69 -17.45 -2.59
C GLU A 168 15.79 -17.22 -1.53
N SER A 169 16.96 -16.75 -1.95
CA SER A 169 18.08 -16.41 -1.08
C SER A 169 17.79 -15.31 -0.05
N THR A 170 16.71 -14.55 -0.24
CA THR A 170 16.31 -13.44 0.64
C THR A 170 15.12 -13.77 1.54
N TRP A 171 14.44 -14.91 1.34
CA TRP A 171 13.18 -15.21 2.01
C TRP A 171 13.27 -15.21 3.53
N ASP A 172 14.30 -15.82 4.11
CA ASP A 172 14.48 -15.86 5.56
C ASP A 172 14.54 -14.45 6.15
N LYS A 173 15.24 -13.53 5.47
CA LYS A 173 15.37 -12.15 5.92
C LYS A 173 14.10 -11.34 5.67
N ALA A 174 13.44 -11.52 4.52
CA ALA A 174 12.23 -10.80 4.17
C ALA A 174 11.02 -11.21 5.04
N LEU A 175 10.98 -12.47 5.49
CA LEU A 175 9.91 -12.99 6.35
C LEU A 175 10.17 -12.69 7.85
N ASP A 176 11.42 -12.63 8.28
CA ASP A 176 11.80 -12.21 9.64
C ASP A 176 12.08 -10.70 9.69
N THR A 177 11.02 -9.90 9.73
CA THR A 177 11.14 -8.43 9.79
C THR A 177 11.69 -7.95 11.14
N GLN A 178 11.56 -8.73 12.21
CA GLN A 178 11.91 -8.29 13.57
C GLN A 178 13.40 -8.01 13.74
N GLN A 179 14.27 -8.63 12.93
CA GLN A 179 15.71 -8.41 13.03
C GLN A 179 16.16 -6.98 12.67
N PHE A 180 15.32 -6.20 11.96
CA PHE A 180 15.70 -4.87 11.44
C PHE A 180 15.08 -3.70 12.23
N ILE A 181 13.91 -3.92 12.83
CA ILE A 181 13.05 -2.84 13.33
C ILE A 181 13.74 -1.93 14.35
N GLU A 182 14.53 -2.47 15.27
CA GLU A 182 15.19 -1.66 16.33
C GLU A 182 16.17 -0.64 15.73
N SER A 183 17.05 -1.09 14.83
CA SER A 183 18.02 -0.20 14.18
C SER A 183 17.36 0.85 13.30
N GLN A 184 16.31 0.46 12.57
CA GLN A 184 15.62 1.35 11.64
C GLN A 184 14.79 2.40 12.39
N LEU A 185 14.12 2.02 13.49
CA LEU A 185 13.45 2.98 14.37
C LEU A 185 14.43 4.01 14.93
N LYS A 186 15.58 3.57 15.43
CA LYS A 186 16.59 4.48 15.95
C LYS A 186 17.09 5.47 14.89
N GLU A 187 17.26 5.02 13.65
CA GLU A 187 17.68 5.88 12.55
C GLU A 187 16.60 6.90 12.19
N THR A 188 15.35 6.46 12.05
CA THR A 188 14.22 7.34 11.72
C THR A 188 13.92 8.36 12.82
N GLU A 189 13.98 7.95 14.09
CA GLU A 189 13.87 8.84 15.25
C GLU A 189 15.00 9.89 15.25
N LYS A 190 16.24 9.48 14.96
CA LYS A 190 17.36 10.41 14.85
C LYS A 190 17.14 11.43 13.73
N LYS A 191 16.73 10.99 12.54
CA LYS A 191 16.40 11.88 11.41
C LYS A 191 15.32 12.88 11.81
N ALA A 192 14.28 12.44 12.53
CA ALA A 192 13.20 13.30 13.00
C ALA A 192 13.66 14.29 14.08
N LEU A 193 14.46 13.86 15.06
CA LEU A 193 15.05 14.77 16.05
C LEU A 193 15.91 15.84 15.36
N ASP A 194 16.81 15.42 14.47
CA ASP A 194 17.68 16.35 13.73
C ASP A 194 16.85 17.38 12.94
N TYR A 195 15.68 17.01 12.43
CA TYR A 195 14.75 17.94 11.76
C TYR A 195 14.09 18.93 12.74
N PHE A 196 13.50 18.44 13.83
CA PHE A 196 12.73 19.28 14.76
C PHE A 196 13.58 20.12 15.71
N THR A 197 14.83 19.72 15.96
CA THR A 197 15.75 20.43 16.87
C THR A 197 16.83 21.20 16.13
N LYS A 198 16.75 21.32 14.80
CA LYS A 198 17.66 22.16 14.03
C LYS A 198 17.40 23.63 14.38
N GLU A 199 18.40 24.29 14.95
CA GLU A 199 18.38 25.75 15.21
C GLU A 199 18.51 26.56 13.91
#